data_AF-A0A6D2IUR2-F1
#
_entry.id   AF-A0A6D2IUR2-F1
#
_cell.length_a   1.000
_cell.length_b   1.000
_cell.length_c   1.000
_cell.angle_alpha   90.00
_cell.angle_beta   90.00
_cell.angle_gamma   90.00
#
_symmetry.space_group_name_H-M   'P 1'
#
loop_
_entity.id
_entity.type
_entity.pdbx_description
1 polymer ?
#
loop_
_entity_poly.entity_id
_entity_poly.type
_entity_poly.pdbx_seq_one_letter_code
_entity_poly.pdbx_strand_id
1 'polypeptide(L)'
;MSEKAISKHADANTGVFWDIVDCPIPCGLEFDPDSIYANIKLGLGELSTMTIWAYAGKVPETMFNDYNEVGITMQQVIGDQSARVDRMKEDIYSFAHENNYLCSSLMVIAKDILEDEEFIRFCDNYLKAGLGRRILVGTHHHDAIRPVEHRELAHISTCIVPEPDNSVEAALSKELAYANIGVYWDIMDCPIPKGLNPDSIYANIRLGLGIMGYHGELTDSWGYASKVSSDMFDDYDDAGILMEESTNSERAHKMANTILLFALDNPYNPSNLLVIADDMPQKPELMRVLQVLKQRNINVVVAQPDKLVPIELHNIASCVCLSTSLLARGKATLLEVNPENKNVLDPSFLDDSAVPKKLKLTYGNTGVFWDTKDCPNPNALEVDFCSIDKSIKLGLASMDKSGSRVTSISAYDDGGNISVWNGGTDAIMVSHKGDRLKRMALDILLWALDNRVGQYPIGHRQPNVIVVSKNLSEDEDFVKTLHYLSGRQCNVIFGVPDEVKIVSFL
;
A
#
# COMPACT_ATOMS: atom_id res chain seq x y z
N MET A 1 43.41 -11.67 -29.51
CA MET A 1 42.19 -11.71 -28.69
C MET A 1 42.65 -11.96 -27.26
N SER A 2 42.77 -10.89 -26.47
CA SER A 2 42.93 -11.01 -25.02
C SER A 2 41.53 -11.00 -24.43
N GLU A 3 41.17 -12.03 -23.67
CA GLU A 3 40.02 -11.99 -22.77
C GLU A 3 40.11 -10.72 -21.95
N LYS A 4 39.14 -9.81 -22.14
CA LYS A 4 38.95 -8.68 -21.24
C LYS A 4 38.51 -9.30 -19.93
N ALA A 5 39.37 -9.26 -18.90
CA ALA A 5 39.00 -9.67 -17.56
C ALA A 5 37.70 -8.93 -17.19
N ILE A 6 36.63 -9.69 -17.00
CA ILE A 6 35.36 -9.15 -16.50
C ILE A 6 35.67 -8.69 -15.07
N SER A 7 35.51 -7.38 -14.79
CA SER A 7 35.70 -6.86 -13.43
C SER A 7 34.79 -7.62 -12.47
N LYS A 8 35.34 -8.02 -11.32
CA LYS A 8 34.64 -8.75 -10.26
C LYS A 8 33.47 -7.95 -9.65
N HIS A 9 33.30 -6.68 -10.05
CA HIS A 9 32.43 -5.68 -9.42
C HIS A 9 31.42 -5.01 -10.37
N ALA A 10 31.37 -5.42 -11.64
CA ALA A 10 30.60 -4.74 -12.70
C ALA A 10 29.07 -4.89 -12.62
N ASP A 11 28.55 -5.75 -11.73
CA ASP A 11 27.12 -6.07 -11.60
C ASP A 11 26.53 -5.65 -10.22
N ALA A 12 27.29 -4.90 -9.40
CA ALA A 12 26.88 -4.51 -8.05
C ALA A 12 26.18 -3.13 -8.01
N ASN A 13 24.93 -3.09 -7.54
CA ASN A 13 24.16 -1.86 -7.36
C ASN A 13 24.46 -1.12 -6.02
N THR A 14 25.26 -1.72 -5.12
CA THR A 14 25.65 -1.10 -3.86
C THR A 14 27.12 -1.35 -3.53
N GLY A 15 27.87 -0.30 -3.20
CA GLY A 15 29.25 -0.40 -2.70
C GLY A 15 29.31 -0.17 -1.19
N VAL A 16 29.82 -1.13 -0.44
CA VAL A 16 29.96 -1.06 1.02
C VAL A 16 31.43 -0.86 1.38
N PHE A 17 31.72 0.20 2.13
CA PHE A 17 33.07 0.64 2.48
C PHE A 17 33.19 0.67 4.00
N TRP A 18 33.84 -0.34 4.55
CA TRP A 18 33.85 -0.63 5.98
C TRP A 18 35.24 -0.40 6.57
N ASP A 19 35.39 0.60 7.44
CA ASP A 19 36.59 0.76 8.26
C ASP A 19 36.53 -0.18 9.47
N ILE A 20 37.30 -1.28 9.41
CA ILE A 20 37.39 -2.26 10.51
C ILE A 20 38.14 -1.68 11.71
N VAL A 21 39.00 -0.67 11.52
CA VAL A 21 39.72 -0.05 12.65
C VAL A 21 38.74 0.75 13.51
N ASP A 22 37.83 1.47 12.87
CA ASP A 22 36.78 2.25 13.55
C ASP A 22 35.62 1.35 14.01
N CYS A 23 35.29 0.35 13.20
CA CYS A 23 34.16 -0.54 13.38
C CYS A 23 34.63 -2.01 13.31
N PRO A 24 35.22 -2.56 14.38
CA PRO A 24 35.85 -3.88 14.34
C PRO A 24 34.87 -5.01 14.02
N ILE A 25 35.37 -6.09 13.42
CA ILE A 25 34.54 -7.27 13.18
C ILE A 25 34.02 -7.82 14.53
N PRO A 26 32.69 -8.02 14.70
CA PRO A 26 32.14 -8.60 15.91
C PRO A 26 32.71 -10.00 16.19
N CYS A 27 32.98 -10.32 17.45
CA CYS A 27 33.62 -11.58 17.83
C CYS A 27 32.62 -12.59 18.44
N GLY A 28 32.59 -13.82 17.92
CA GLY A 28 31.71 -14.90 18.37
C GLY A 28 31.56 -15.99 17.29
N LEU A 29 31.05 -17.17 17.67
CA LEU A 29 30.80 -18.28 16.72
C LEU A 29 29.71 -17.97 15.68
N GLU A 30 28.93 -16.91 15.90
CA GLU A 30 27.80 -16.45 15.08
C GLU A 30 28.19 -15.35 14.07
N PHE A 31 29.46 -14.92 14.08
CA PHE A 31 29.99 -13.84 13.25
C PHE A 31 31.13 -14.34 12.36
N ASP A 32 30.93 -15.51 11.75
CA ASP A 32 31.80 -16.00 10.68
C ASP A 32 31.62 -15.13 9.40
N PRO A 33 32.57 -15.20 8.43
CA PRO A 33 32.53 -14.36 7.25
C PRO A 33 31.23 -14.48 6.43
N ASP A 34 30.64 -15.68 6.33
CA ASP A 34 29.37 -15.89 5.61
C ASP A 34 28.22 -15.19 6.33
N SER A 35 28.15 -15.33 7.66
CA SER A 35 27.15 -14.66 8.49
C SER A 35 27.26 -13.14 8.42
N ILE A 36 28.47 -12.58 8.41
CA ILE A 36 28.69 -11.14 8.25
C ILE A 36 28.21 -10.66 6.88
N TYR A 37 28.58 -11.36 5.81
CA TYR A 37 28.14 -11.03 4.46
C TYR A 37 26.61 -11.10 4.35
N ALA A 38 25.99 -12.15 4.89
CA ALA A 38 24.54 -12.33 4.91
C ALA A 38 23.84 -11.20 5.68
N ASN A 39 24.37 -10.78 6.83
CA ASN A 39 23.78 -9.71 7.64
C ASN A 39 23.85 -8.34 6.96
N ILE A 40 25.00 -8.00 6.37
CA ILE A 40 25.12 -6.77 5.56
C ILE A 40 24.16 -6.83 4.37
N LYS A 41 24.04 -8.00 3.75
CA LYS A 41 23.13 -8.21 2.61
C LYS A 41 21.66 -8.07 2.98
N LEU A 42 21.26 -8.63 4.11
CA LEU A 42 19.91 -8.48 4.66
C LEU A 42 19.60 -7.02 4.96
N GLY A 43 20.55 -6.27 5.56
CA GLY A 43 20.40 -4.84 5.83
C GLY A 43 20.21 -3.97 4.58
N LEU A 44 20.70 -4.42 3.43
CA LEU A 44 20.57 -3.74 2.14
C LEU A 44 19.40 -4.25 1.28
N GLY A 45 18.71 -5.32 1.70
CA GLY A 45 17.61 -5.98 0.99
C GLY A 45 18.06 -7.05 -0.03
N GLU A 46 17.27 -8.12 -0.19
CA GLU A 46 17.65 -9.32 -0.98
C GLU A 46 17.96 -9.08 -2.47
N LEU A 47 17.44 -8.00 -3.06
CA LEU A 47 17.61 -7.64 -4.48
C LEU A 47 18.86 -6.77 -4.72
N SER A 48 19.57 -6.39 -3.66
CA SER A 48 20.79 -5.59 -3.76
C SER A 48 21.99 -6.47 -4.08
N THR A 49 22.63 -6.23 -5.22
CA THR A 49 23.94 -6.79 -5.53
C THR A 49 25.00 -5.88 -4.89
N MET A 50 25.81 -6.41 -3.98
CA MET A 50 26.80 -5.60 -3.26
C MET A 50 28.23 -6.07 -3.45
N THR A 51 29.14 -5.09 -3.45
CA THR A 51 30.57 -5.31 -3.24
C THR A 51 30.97 -4.70 -1.91
N ILE A 52 31.75 -5.43 -1.12
CA ILE A 52 32.19 -4.98 0.20
C ILE A 52 33.72 -4.83 0.21
N TRP A 53 34.20 -3.65 0.61
CA TRP A 53 35.60 -3.38 0.94
C TRP A 53 35.73 -3.16 2.43
N ALA A 54 36.68 -3.83 3.04
CA ALA A 54 36.92 -3.74 4.46
C ALA A 54 38.37 -3.31 4.75
N TYR A 55 38.53 -2.12 5.29
CA TYR A 55 39.81 -1.45 5.51
C TYR A 55 40.33 -1.79 6.90
N ALA A 56 41.45 -2.50 6.97
CA ALA A 56 42.06 -2.92 8.21
C ALA A 56 43.50 -2.43 8.31
N GLY A 57 43.97 -2.24 9.54
CA GLY A 57 45.39 -2.01 9.84
C GLY A 57 46.21 -3.29 9.66
N LYS A 58 46.88 -3.77 10.70
CA LYS A 58 47.65 -5.03 10.62
C LYS A 58 46.78 -6.23 11.00
N VAL A 59 46.42 -7.05 10.01
CA VAL A 59 45.68 -8.32 10.19
C VAL A 59 46.50 -9.53 9.72
N PRO A 60 46.31 -10.73 10.29
CA PRO A 60 46.98 -11.95 9.85
C PRO A 60 46.56 -12.38 8.43
N GLU A 61 47.50 -12.92 7.65
CA GLU A 61 47.29 -13.33 6.25
C GLU A 61 46.17 -14.37 6.10
N THR A 62 45.98 -15.23 7.10
CA THR A 62 44.90 -16.22 7.14
C THR A 62 43.50 -15.58 7.13
N MET A 63 43.35 -14.41 7.74
CA MET A 63 42.08 -13.68 7.78
C MET A 63 41.71 -13.08 6.40
N PHE A 64 42.68 -12.79 5.54
CA PHE A 64 42.39 -12.24 4.21
C PHE A 64 41.73 -13.27 3.31
N ASN A 65 42.17 -14.53 3.38
CA ASN A 65 41.65 -15.58 2.50
C ASN A 65 40.19 -15.90 2.85
N ASP A 66 39.89 -16.09 4.14
CA ASP A 66 38.55 -16.44 4.61
C ASP A 66 37.49 -15.40 4.21
N TYR A 67 37.80 -14.11 4.31
CA TYR A 67 36.86 -13.03 3.98
C TYR A 67 36.77 -12.77 2.46
N ASN A 68 37.87 -12.93 1.73
CA ASN A 68 37.85 -12.80 0.27
C ASN A 68 37.04 -13.91 -0.41
N GLU A 69 37.00 -15.13 0.16
CA GLU A 69 36.22 -16.26 -0.35
C GLU A 69 34.71 -15.97 -0.34
N VAL A 70 34.22 -15.27 0.68
CA VAL A 70 32.79 -14.91 0.82
C VAL A 70 32.42 -13.58 0.13
N GLY A 71 33.37 -12.94 -0.55
CA GLY A 71 33.13 -11.70 -1.30
C GLY A 71 33.34 -10.39 -0.51
N ILE A 72 34.03 -10.45 0.64
CA ILE A 72 34.47 -9.26 1.39
C ILE A 72 35.94 -8.99 1.05
N THR A 73 36.21 -7.89 0.34
CA THR A 73 37.56 -7.54 -0.09
C THR A 73 38.30 -6.84 1.04
N MET A 74 39.23 -7.56 1.68
CA MET A 74 40.06 -7.01 2.75
C MET A 74 41.18 -6.14 2.18
N GLN A 75 41.21 -4.86 2.57
CA GLN A 75 42.24 -3.88 2.18
C GLN A 75 43.14 -3.59 3.37
N GLN A 76 44.42 -3.98 3.25
CA GLN A 76 45.42 -3.67 4.27
C GLN A 76 45.98 -2.27 4.06
N VAL A 77 45.70 -1.36 4.99
CA VAL A 77 46.19 0.02 4.92
C VAL A 77 47.21 0.26 6.02
N ILE A 78 48.47 0.44 5.63
CA ILE A 78 49.56 0.79 6.55
C ILE A 78 49.59 2.31 6.69
N GLY A 79 49.00 2.83 7.78
CA GLY A 79 48.95 4.27 8.04
C GLY A 79 47.99 4.63 9.17
N ASP A 80 47.78 5.93 9.34
CA ASP A 80 46.78 6.49 10.25
C ASP A 80 45.39 6.57 9.59
N GLN A 81 44.45 7.25 10.23
CA GLN A 81 43.09 7.44 9.72
C GLN A 81 43.09 8.12 8.34
N SER A 82 43.94 9.11 8.11
CA SER A 82 44.02 9.83 6.83
C SER A 82 44.41 8.90 5.68
N ALA A 83 45.35 7.98 5.91
CA ALA A 83 45.71 6.96 4.91
C ALA A 83 44.54 6.03 4.55
N ARG A 84 43.68 5.70 5.53
CA ARG A 84 42.46 4.89 5.29
C ARG A 84 41.40 5.67 4.54
N VAL A 85 41.21 6.94 4.88
CA VAL A 85 40.30 7.88 4.19
C VAL A 85 40.68 8.01 2.72
N ASP A 86 41.96 8.26 2.41
CA ASP A 86 42.43 8.43 1.03
C ASP A 86 42.22 7.15 0.23
N ARG A 87 42.56 6.01 0.82
CA ARG A 87 42.34 4.71 0.19
C ARG A 87 40.85 4.45 -0.08
N MET A 88 39.98 4.78 0.86
CA MET A 88 38.53 4.63 0.71
C MET A 88 37.99 5.54 -0.41
N LYS A 89 38.44 6.80 -0.50
CA LYS A 89 38.06 7.72 -1.59
C LYS A 89 38.43 7.16 -2.97
N GLU A 90 39.64 6.59 -3.11
CA GLU A 90 40.10 5.98 -4.36
C GLU A 90 39.22 4.80 -4.80
N ASP A 91 38.88 3.91 -3.86
CA ASP A 91 38.07 2.73 -4.15
C ASP A 91 36.61 3.14 -4.45
N ILE A 92 36.06 4.17 -3.80
CA ILE A 92 34.74 4.74 -4.12
C ILE A 92 34.71 5.27 -5.56
N TYR A 93 35.72 6.03 -5.98
CA TYR A 93 35.81 6.51 -7.37
C TYR A 93 35.96 5.38 -8.38
N SER A 94 36.77 4.37 -8.05
CA SER A 94 36.98 3.21 -8.91
C SER A 94 35.69 2.41 -9.09
N PHE A 95 34.97 2.16 -8.00
CA PHE A 95 33.66 1.51 -8.03
C PHE A 95 32.65 2.29 -8.89
N ALA A 96 32.61 3.62 -8.75
CA ALA A 96 31.74 4.49 -9.55
C ALA A 96 32.06 4.40 -11.06
N HIS A 97 33.36 4.40 -11.38
CA HIS A 97 33.84 4.31 -12.76
C HIS A 97 33.53 2.95 -13.39
N GLU A 98 33.74 1.86 -12.66
CA GLU A 98 33.46 0.50 -13.11
C GLU A 98 31.97 0.24 -13.34
N ASN A 99 31.10 0.93 -12.62
CA ASN A 99 29.64 0.84 -12.77
C ASN A 99 29.04 1.93 -13.69
N ASN A 100 29.86 2.52 -14.58
CA ASN A 100 29.44 3.54 -15.56
C ASN A 100 28.70 4.75 -14.96
N TYR A 101 28.89 5.04 -13.67
CA TYR A 101 28.19 6.11 -12.94
C TYR A 101 26.65 5.98 -12.96
N LEU A 102 26.12 4.82 -13.35
CA LEU A 102 24.69 4.56 -13.49
C LEU A 102 24.25 3.63 -12.37
N CYS A 103 23.72 4.24 -11.30
CA CYS A 103 22.94 3.57 -10.24
C CYS A 103 23.75 2.73 -9.24
N SER A 104 24.56 3.37 -8.39
CA SER A 104 25.08 2.68 -7.21
C SER A 104 24.77 3.44 -5.92
N SER A 105 24.12 2.76 -4.98
CA SER A 105 24.01 3.21 -3.60
C SER A 105 25.36 3.02 -2.90
N LEU A 106 25.77 3.96 -2.06
CA LEU A 106 26.99 3.88 -1.27
C LEU A 106 26.63 3.57 0.18
N MET A 107 27.37 2.68 0.84
CA MET A 107 27.29 2.49 2.29
C MET A 107 28.69 2.64 2.88
N VAL A 108 28.85 3.50 3.88
CA VAL A 108 30.09 3.67 4.63
C VAL A 108 29.87 3.20 6.07
N ILE A 109 30.64 2.22 6.52
CA ILE A 109 30.62 1.72 7.89
C ILE A 109 31.91 2.19 8.54
N ALA A 110 31.85 3.28 9.29
CA ALA A 110 33.01 3.85 9.96
C ALA A 110 32.53 4.70 11.14
N LYS A 111 33.46 5.23 11.92
CA LYS A 111 33.13 6.11 13.05
C LYS A 111 33.93 7.39 12.95
N ASP A 112 35.23 7.30 13.18
CA ASP A 112 36.12 8.43 13.24
C ASP A 112 36.31 9.03 11.82
N ILE A 113 36.29 8.21 10.76
CA ILE A 113 36.29 8.68 9.35
C ILE A 113 35.11 9.61 9.03
N LEU A 114 33.96 9.42 9.67
CA LEU A 114 32.78 10.25 9.43
C LEU A 114 32.84 11.60 10.14
N GLU A 115 33.83 11.81 11.01
CA GLU A 115 34.12 13.10 11.63
C GLU A 115 35.12 13.93 10.79
N ASP A 116 35.67 13.34 9.72
CA ASP A 116 36.60 14.01 8.80
C ASP A 116 35.83 14.93 7.83
N GLU A 117 35.96 16.25 8.03
CA GLU A 117 35.31 17.27 7.18
C GLU A 117 35.67 17.14 5.70
N GLU A 118 36.89 16.67 5.39
CA GLU A 118 37.33 16.49 4.01
C GLU A 118 36.63 15.30 3.35
N PHE A 119 36.44 14.22 4.09
CA PHE A 119 35.69 13.04 3.65
C PHE A 119 34.20 13.35 3.47
N ILE A 120 33.58 14.08 4.42
CA ILE A 120 32.20 14.55 4.29
C ILE A 120 32.05 15.41 3.02
N ARG A 121 32.93 16.39 2.82
CA ARG A 121 32.92 17.26 1.63
C ARG A 121 33.11 16.46 0.34
N PHE A 122 33.94 15.42 0.39
CA PHE A 122 34.10 14.48 -0.72
C PHE A 122 32.78 13.77 -1.05
N CYS A 123 32.11 13.18 -0.05
CA CYS A 123 30.80 12.53 -0.23
C CYS A 123 29.74 13.48 -0.81
N ASP A 124 29.74 14.73 -0.34
CA ASP A 124 28.80 15.76 -0.78
C ASP A 124 29.04 16.16 -2.25
N ASN A 125 30.31 16.32 -2.65
CA ASN A 125 30.69 16.57 -4.04
C ASN A 125 30.39 15.36 -4.94
N TYR A 126 30.57 14.15 -4.43
CA TYR A 126 30.28 12.91 -5.13
C TYR A 126 28.79 12.80 -5.50
N LEU A 127 27.90 13.14 -4.55
CA LEU A 127 26.45 13.20 -4.79
C LEU A 127 26.07 14.34 -5.75
N LYS A 128 26.62 15.56 -5.56
CA LYS A 128 26.34 16.72 -6.42
C LYS A 128 26.76 16.51 -7.87
N ALA A 129 27.83 15.76 -8.10
CA ALA A 129 28.30 15.39 -9.43
C ALA A 129 27.46 14.27 -10.09
N GLY A 130 26.43 13.75 -9.40
CA GLY A 130 25.57 12.68 -9.90
C GLY A 130 26.25 11.31 -9.97
N LEU A 131 27.36 11.13 -9.25
CA LEU A 131 28.17 9.90 -9.29
C LEU A 131 27.59 8.79 -8.40
N GLY A 132 26.59 9.09 -7.57
CA GLY A 132 25.85 8.12 -6.74
C GLY A 132 24.45 8.62 -6.38
N ARG A 133 23.59 7.69 -5.92
CA ARG A 133 22.16 7.98 -5.63
C ARG A 133 21.84 8.22 -4.15
N ARG A 134 22.59 7.58 -3.24
CA ARG A 134 22.36 7.62 -1.78
C ARG A 134 23.61 7.19 -1.03
N ILE A 135 23.86 7.76 0.16
CA ILE A 135 24.90 7.32 1.10
C ILE A 135 24.22 6.80 2.38
N LEU A 136 24.58 5.59 2.80
CA LEU A 136 24.18 4.94 4.05
C LEU A 136 25.37 4.95 5.02
N VAL A 137 25.12 5.12 6.32
CA VAL A 137 26.16 5.26 7.33
C VAL A 137 25.91 4.31 8.51
N GLY A 138 26.93 3.54 8.93
CA GLY A 138 26.84 2.61 10.07
C GLY A 138 27.99 2.77 11.09
N THR A 139 27.69 2.69 12.40
CA THR A 139 28.63 2.84 13.54
C THR A 139 28.49 1.69 14.58
N HIS A 140 29.46 1.48 15.50
CA HIS A 140 29.55 0.29 16.39
C HIS A 140 28.81 0.36 17.76
N HIS A 141 28.18 -0.79 18.12
CA HIS A 141 27.53 -1.32 19.35
C HIS A 141 26.80 -0.45 20.43
N HIS A 142 25.65 -1.00 20.86
CA HIS A 142 24.65 -0.58 21.88
C HIS A 142 23.81 0.65 21.59
N ASP A 143 24.21 1.45 20.63
CA ASP A 143 23.39 2.50 20.08
C ASP A 143 22.91 2.10 18.69
N ALA A 144 21.61 2.23 18.45
CA ALA A 144 21.02 2.25 17.11
C ALA A 144 21.87 3.13 16.18
N ILE A 145 21.78 2.94 14.86
CA ILE A 145 22.26 3.93 13.87
C ILE A 145 21.83 5.33 14.36
N ARG A 146 22.77 6.13 14.88
CA ARG A 146 22.48 7.44 15.49
C ARG A 146 22.74 8.55 14.46
N PRO A 147 21.87 9.56 14.37
CA PRO A 147 22.13 10.74 13.56
C PRO A 147 23.33 11.53 14.13
N VAL A 148 24.24 11.96 13.26
CA VAL A 148 25.20 13.00 13.62
C VAL A 148 24.48 14.35 13.51
N GLU A 149 24.12 14.95 14.65
CA GLU A 149 23.59 16.32 14.68
C GLU A 149 24.75 17.31 14.55
N HIS A 150 25.07 17.69 13.31
CA HIS A 150 25.70 18.99 13.04
C HIS A 150 25.12 19.62 11.78
N ARG A 151 24.98 20.94 11.84
CA ARG A 151 23.95 21.76 11.20
C ARG A 151 24.03 21.97 9.67
N GLU A 152 24.71 21.11 8.90
CA GLU A 152 24.94 21.36 7.46
C GLU A 152 24.59 20.22 6.48
N LEU A 153 23.97 19.11 6.90
CA LEU A 153 23.65 17.97 6.01
C LEU A 153 22.17 17.53 6.04
N ALA A 154 21.25 18.40 5.61
CA ALA A 154 19.80 18.18 5.66
C ALA A 154 19.20 17.22 4.61
N HIS A 155 19.99 16.36 3.94
CA HIS A 155 19.50 15.49 2.85
C HIS A 155 19.82 13.99 3.00
N ILE A 156 20.10 13.50 4.21
CA ILE A 156 20.41 12.08 4.44
C ILE A 156 19.27 11.44 5.26
N SER A 157 18.49 10.57 4.60
CA SER A 157 17.39 9.80 5.20
C SER A 157 17.91 8.70 6.14
N THR A 158 17.64 8.83 7.44
CA THR A 158 17.96 7.87 8.50
C THR A 158 16.88 6.78 8.62
N CYS A 159 17.26 5.52 8.43
CA CYS A 159 16.46 4.35 8.81
C CYS A 159 16.96 3.82 10.17
N ILE A 160 16.08 3.70 11.16
CA ILE A 160 16.34 2.91 12.38
C ILE A 160 15.64 1.56 12.18
N VAL A 161 16.41 0.47 12.09
CA VAL A 161 15.87 -0.90 12.07
C VAL A 161 15.91 -1.43 13.51
N PRO A 162 14.76 -1.72 14.16
CA PRO A 162 14.77 -2.57 15.34
C PRO A 162 15.00 -4.03 14.91
N GLU A 163 15.72 -4.80 15.74
CA GLU A 163 15.90 -6.25 15.54
C GLU A 163 14.56 -6.95 15.24
N PRO A 164 14.52 -7.90 14.28
CA PRO A 164 13.32 -8.65 14.00
C PRO A 164 12.96 -9.52 15.20
N ASP A 165 11.76 -9.29 15.74
CA ASP A 165 11.10 -10.30 16.54
C ASP A 165 10.71 -11.45 15.58
N ASN A 166 11.55 -12.49 15.54
CA ASN A 166 11.41 -13.69 14.70
C ASN A 166 10.09 -14.46 14.93
N SER A 167 9.20 -13.98 15.79
CA SER A 167 7.85 -14.50 15.96
C SER A 167 6.83 -13.99 14.94
N VAL A 168 7.09 -12.87 14.24
CA VAL A 168 6.12 -12.24 13.30
C VAL A 168 6.35 -12.63 11.84
N GLU A 169 7.59 -12.93 11.42
CA GLU A 169 7.92 -13.38 10.05
C GLU A 169 7.29 -14.73 9.67
N ALA A 170 6.78 -15.50 10.64
CA ALA A 170 6.27 -16.84 10.39
C ALA A 170 4.90 -16.90 9.65
N ALA A 171 4.28 -15.77 9.27
CA ALA A 171 2.89 -15.77 8.80
C ALA A 171 2.53 -14.93 7.55
N LEU A 172 3.38 -14.02 7.06
CA LEU A 172 3.06 -13.18 5.90
C LEU A 172 3.65 -13.77 4.61
N SER A 173 2.87 -13.87 3.53
CA SER A 173 3.40 -14.37 2.25
C SER A 173 4.38 -13.37 1.63
N LYS A 174 5.41 -13.85 0.92
CA LYS A 174 6.36 -12.98 0.19
C LYS A 174 5.64 -12.03 -0.79
N GLU A 175 4.53 -12.47 -1.37
CA GLU A 175 3.73 -11.63 -2.26
C GLU A 175 3.06 -10.46 -1.52
N LEU A 176 2.55 -10.67 -0.30
CA LEU A 176 1.97 -9.60 0.52
C LEU A 176 3.04 -8.68 1.13
N ALA A 177 4.22 -9.20 1.44
CA ALA A 177 5.31 -8.40 2.01
C ALA A 177 5.72 -7.25 1.07
N TYR A 178 5.70 -7.46 -0.25
CA TYR A 178 6.13 -6.46 -1.24
C TYR A 178 4.97 -5.90 -2.08
N ALA A 179 3.73 -6.21 -1.71
CA ALA A 179 2.52 -5.71 -2.36
C ALA A 179 2.30 -4.21 -2.11
N ASN A 180 1.77 -3.51 -3.12
CA ASN A 180 1.38 -2.10 -3.03
C ASN A 180 0.47 -1.85 -1.82
N ILE A 181 0.66 -0.69 -1.20
CA ILE A 181 -0.01 -0.31 0.04
C ILE A 181 -0.86 0.94 -0.21
N GLY A 182 -2.15 0.85 0.11
CA GLY A 182 -3.05 1.98 0.20
C GLY A 182 -3.22 2.43 1.66
N VAL A 183 -3.12 3.72 1.95
CA VAL A 183 -3.25 4.30 3.30
C VAL A 183 -4.45 5.24 3.34
N TYR A 184 -5.40 5.01 4.24
CA TYR A 184 -6.61 5.80 4.38
C TYR A 184 -6.78 6.25 5.81
N TRP A 185 -6.62 7.54 6.04
CA TRP A 185 -6.47 8.11 7.36
C TRP A 185 -7.59 9.09 7.70
N ASP A 186 -8.44 8.71 8.65
CA ASP A 186 -9.37 9.63 9.30
C ASP A 186 -8.61 10.49 10.32
N ILE A 187 -8.30 11.73 9.94
CA ILE A 187 -7.52 12.66 10.77
C ILE A 187 -8.33 13.14 11.99
N MET A 188 -9.65 13.09 11.93
CA MET A 188 -10.47 13.50 13.06
C MET A 188 -10.48 12.43 14.16
N ASP A 189 -10.48 11.17 13.76
CA ASP A 189 -10.36 10.03 14.68
C ASP A 189 -8.93 9.86 15.20
N CYS A 190 -7.94 10.02 14.31
CA CYS A 190 -6.52 9.86 14.59
C CYS A 190 -5.76 11.16 14.26
N PRO A 191 -5.71 12.16 15.16
CA PRO A 191 -5.12 13.45 14.84
C PRO A 191 -3.63 13.41 14.49
N ILE A 192 -3.21 14.39 13.69
CA ILE A 192 -1.80 14.65 13.37
C ILE A 192 -1.00 14.85 14.66
N PRO A 193 0.08 14.08 14.90
CA PRO A 193 0.90 14.24 16.08
C PRO A 193 1.55 15.64 16.14
N LYS A 194 1.57 16.23 17.33
CA LYS A 194 2.11 17.58 17.52
C LYS A 194 3.59 17.64 17.14
N GLY A 195 3.94 18.65 16.33
CA GLY A 195 5.32 18.95 15.97
C GLY A 195 5.92 18.06 14.88
N LEU A 196 5.11 17.22 14.23
CA LEU A 196 5.54 16.47 13.05
C LEU A 196 5.08 17.16 11.77
N ASN A 197 5.97 17.17 10.78
CA ASN A 197 5.66 17.58 9.42
C ASN A 197 5.17 16.36 8.58
N PRO A 198 4.58 16.59 7.40
CA PRO A 198 4.03 15.52 6.57
C PRO A 198 5.06 14.46 6.17
N ASP A 199 6.28 14.86 5.80
CA ASP A 199 7.38 13.94 5.48
C ASP A 199 7.68 12.97 6.61
N SER A 200 7.72 13.47 7.86
CA SER A 200 7.96 12.64 9.05
C SER A 200 6.82 11.66 9.28
N ILE A 201 5.58 12.07 9.03
CA ILE A 201 4.40 11.21 9.17
C ILE A 201 4.44 10.10 8.12
N TYR A 202 4.71 10.44 6.86
CA TYR A 202 4.86 9.47 5.78
C TYR A 202 5.99 8.46 6.09
N ALA A 203 7.16 8.96 6.50
CA ALA A 203 8.29 8.12 6.89
C ALA A 203 7.95 7.20 8.08
N ASN A 204 7.23 7.71 9.08
CA ASN A 204 6.77 6.93 10.23
C ASN A 204 5.79 5.83 9.82
N ILE A 205 4.81 6.13 8.98
CA ILE A 205 3.87 5.13 8.46
C ILE A 205 4.64 4.01 7.73
N ARG A 206 5.56 4.38 6.82
CA ARG A 206 6.40 3.43 6.09
C ARG A 206 7.26 2.58 7.03
N LEU A 207 7.87 3.19 8.04
CA LEU A 207 8.71 2.48 9.01
C LEU A 207 7.87 1.48 9.83
N GLY A 208 6.71 1.91 10.33
CA GLY A 208 5.84 1.04 11.12
C GLY A 208 5.30 -0.13 10.31
N LEU A 209 4.90 0.10 9.05
CA LEU A 209 4.52 -0.96 8.12
C LEU A 209 5.67 -1.93 7.86
N GLY A 210 6.90 -1.42 7.68
CA GLY A 210 8.09 -2.24 7.51
C GLY A 210 8.39 -3.14 8.71
N ILE A 211 8.22 -2.62 9.94
CA ILE A 211 8.34 -3.42 11.18
C ILE A 211 7.29 -4.53 11.24
N MET A 212 6.13 -4.31 10.63
CA MET A 212 5.06 -5.32 10.53
C MET A 212 5.25 -6.29 9.34
N GLY A 213 6.36 -6.18 8.59
CA GLY A 213 6.68 -7.02 7.43
C GLY A 213 6.12 -6.53 6.10
N TYR A 214 5.52 -5.34 6.05
CA TYR A 214 5.00 -4.73 4.82
C TYR A 214 6.01 -3.72 4.25
N HIS A 215 6.71 -4.13 3.20
CA HIS A 215 7.80 -3.40 2.55
C HIS A 215 7.43 -2.86 1.16
N GLY A 216 6.19 -3.05 0.72
CA GLY A 216 5.68 -2.51 -0.54
C GLY A 216 5.63 -0.98 -0.60
N GLU A 217 5.45 -0.46 -1.82
CA GLU A 217 5.34 0.98 -2.05
C GLU A 217 3.97 1.51 -1.62
N LEU A 218 3.94 2.70 -1.03
CA LEU A 218 2.71 3.41 -0.69
C LEU A 218 2.24 4.11 -1.98
N THR A 219 1.30 3.48 -2.70
CA THR A 219 0.88 3.95 -4.03
C THR A 219 -0.35 4.84 -3.99
N ASP A 220 -1.09 4.82 -2.89
CA ASP A 220 -2.31 5.63 -2.71
C ASP A 220 -2.43 5.99 -1.23
N SER A 221 -2.24 7.26 -0.87
CA SER A 221 -2.26 7.71 0.53
C SER A 221 -3.18 8.91 0.66
N TRP A 222 -4.20 8.79 1.52
CA TRP A 222 -5.25 9.79 1.70
C TRP A 222 -5.44 10.15 3.17
N GLY A 223 -5.48 11.44 3.46
CA GLY A 223 -5.85 12.03 4.75
C GLY A 223 -7.18 12.76 4.66
N TYR A 224 -8.16 12.36 5.46
CA TYR A 224 -9.49 12.95 5.46
C TYR A 224 -9.68 13.85 6.68
N ALA A 225 -9.93 15.14 6.44
CA ALA A 225 -10.10 16.13 7.50
C ALA A 225 -11.40 16.92 7.33
N SER A 226 -11.86 17.54 8.41
CA SER A 226 -13.05 18.42 8.37
C SER A 226 -12.80 19.76 7.67
N LYS A 227 -11.54 20.17 7.58
CA LYS A 227 -11.09 21.38 6.91
C LYS A 227 -9.65 21.20 6.45
N VAL A 228 -9.36 21.58 5.22
CA VAL A 228 -8.01 21.55 4.65
C VAL A 228 -7.64 22.97 4.20
N SER A 229 -6.60 23.57 4.79
CA SER A 229 -6.05 24.85 4.29
C SER A 229 -5.15 24.61 3.08
N SER A 230 -4.96 25.63 2.23
CA SER A 230 -4.04 25.54 1.07
C SER A 230 -2.66 25.04 1.47
N ASP A 231 -2.05 25.67 2.49
CA ASP A 231 -0.72 25.26 2.99
C ASP A 231 -0.70 23.79 3.44
N MET A 232 -1.79 23.30 4.03
CA MET A 232 -1.88 21.91 4.47
C MET A 232 -2.05 20.97 3.28
N PHE A 233 -2.79 21.39 2.25
CA PHE A 233 -2.94 20.61 1.03
C PHE A 233 -1.58 20.47 0.34
N ASP A 234 -0.90 21.58 0.10
CA ASP A 234 0.39 21.61 -0.61
C ASP A 234 1.47 20.83 0.16
N ASP A 235 1.63 21.06 1.47
CA ASP A 235 2.65 20.40 2.29
C ASP A 235 2.46 18.86 2.35
N TYR A 236 1.20 18.40 2.38
CA TYR A 236 0.91 16.96 2.43
C TYR A 236 0.96 16.31 1.04
N ASP A 237 0.52 17.00 -0.01
CA ASP A 237 0.63 16.52 -1.40
C ASP A 237 2.11 16.34 -1.79
N ASP A 238 2.97 17.31 -1.45
CA ASP A 238 4.42 17.22 -1.65
C ASP A 238 5.06 16.02 -0.92
N ALA A 239 4.53 15.64 0.24
CA ALA A 239 4.95 14.46 0.99
C ALA A 239 4.32 13.14 0.49
N GLY A 240 3.44 13.20 -0.51
CA GLY A 240 2.76 12.05 -1.10
C GLY A 240 1.51 11.58 -0.35
N ILE A 241 0.85 12.47 0.41
CA ILE A 241 -0.41 12.21 1.11
C ILE A 241 -1.47 13.20 0.61
N LEU A 242 -2.47 12.71 -0.11
CA LEU A 242 -3.56 13.53 -0.63
C LEU A 242 -4.54 13.91 0.49
N MET A 243 -4.81 15.20 0.63
CA MET A 243 -5.71 15.71 1.66
C MET A 243 -7.12 15.97 1.09
N GLU A 244 -8.12 15.35 1.68
CA GLU A 244 -9.53 15.45 1.27
C GLU A 244 -10.37 16.10 2.38
N GLU A 245 -11.03 17.21 2.03
CA GLU A 245 -12.00 17.85 2.93
C GLU A 245 -13.34 17.08 2.91
N SER A 246 -13.84 16.73 4.10
CA SER A 246 -15.05 15.93 4.25
C SER A 246 -15.80 16.22 5.55
N THR A 247 -17.13 16.23 5.48
CA THR A 247 -17.96 16.34 6.68
C THR A 247 -17.86 15.06 7.53
N ASN A 248 -18.19 15.16 8.82
CA ASN A 248 -18.13 14.01 9.73
C ASN A 248 -19.03 12.84 9.25
N SER A 249 -20.19 13.15 8.69
CA SER A 249 -21.14 12.17 8.17
C SER A 249 -20.71 11.49 6.86
N GLU A 250 -19.71 12.03 6.16
CA GLU A 250 -19.34 11.57 4.80
C GLU A 250 -17.97 10.93 4.73
N ARG A 251 -17.09 11.23 5.69
CA ARG A 251 -15.71 10.79 5.70
C ARG A 251 -15.55 9.28 5.54
N ALA A 252 -16.29 8.49 6.32
CA ALA A 252 -16.26 7.03 6.22
C ALA A 252 -16.72 6.51 4.85
N HIS A 253 -17.67 7.20 4.21
CA HIS A 253 -18.12 6.84 2.86
C HIS A 253 -17.05 7.19 1.81
N LYS A 254 -16.45 8.39 1.87
CA LYS A 254 -15.35 8.79 0.97
C LYS A 254 -14.14 7.87 1.11
N MET A 255 -13.79 7.47 2.34
CA MET A 255 -12.77 6.46 2.60
C MET A 255 -13.11 5.14 1.91
N ALA A 256 -14.32 4.61 2.14
CA ALA A 256 -14.76 3.36 1.52
C ALA A 256 -14.73 3.42 -0.01
N ASN A 257 -15.15 4.55 -0.59
CA ASN A 257 -15.11 4.78 -2.04
C ASN A 257 -13.67 4.74 -2.57
N THR A 258 -12.76 5.51 -1.95
CA THR A 258 -11.36 5.61 -2.39
C THR A 258 -10.61 4.28 -2.24
N ILE A 259 -10.87 3.54 -1.16
CA ILE A 259 -10.35 2.17 -0.96
C ILE A 259 -10.76 1.24 -2.12
N LEU A 260 -12.01 1.34 -2.60
CA LEU A 260 -12.48 0.53 -3.73
C LEU A 260 -11.84 0.95 -5.06
N LEU A 261 -11.56 2.24 -5.25
CA LEU A 261 -10.82 2.73 -6.42
C LEU A 261 -9.40 2.18 -6.43
N PHE A 262 -8.68 2.24 -5.32
CA PHE A 262 -7.36 1.60 -5.18
C PHE A 262 -7.40 0.10 -5.46
N ALA A 263 -8.42 -0.61 -4.97
CA ALA A 263 -8.59 -2.01 -5.27
C ALA A 263 -8.81 -2.26 -6.78
N LEU A 264 -9.48 -1.36 -7.50
CA LEU A 264 -9.64 -1.44 -8.96
C LEU A 264 -8.32 -1.14 -9.70
N ASP A 265 -7.47 -0.29 -9.13
CA ASP A 265 -6.13 0.04 -9.62
C ASP A 265 -5.08 -1.04 -9.40
N ASN A 266 -5.31 -1.95 -8.46
CA ASN A 266 -4.39 -3.04 -8.13
C ASN A 266 -5.01 -4.44 -8.36
N PRO A 267 -5.31 -4.83 -9.62
CA PRO A 267 -6.17 -5.98 -9.88
C PRO A 267 -5.51 -7.37 -9.83
N TYR A 268 -4.20 -7.45 -10.10
CA TYR A 268 -3.50 -8.73 -10.34
C TYR A 268 -2.48 -9.09 -9.23
N ASN A 269 -2.20 -8.16 -8.33
CA ASN A 269 -1.26 -8.37 -7.23
C ASN A 269 -2.04 -8.41 -5.92
N PRO A 270 -1.62 -9.22 -4.93
CA PRO A 270 -2.02 -8.97 -3.55
C PRO A 270 -1.75 -7.50 -3.22
N SER A 271 -2.60 -6.92 -2.38
CA SER A 271 -2.54 -5.51 -2.01
C SER A 271 -2.76 -5.39 -0.51
N ASN A 272 -2.10 -4.41 0.11
CA ASN A 272 -2.26 -4.10 1.52
C ASN A 272 -3.05 -2.81 1.69
N LEU A 273 -3.98 -2.79 2.62
CA LEU A 273 -4.72 -1.61 3.04
C LEU A 273 -4.35 -1.30 4.48
N LEU A 274 -3.92 -0.07 4.74
CA LEU A 274 -3.83 0.49 6.08
C LEU A 274 -4.98 1.48 6.28
N VAL A 275 -5.90 1.17 7.19
CA VAL A 275 -6.96 2.08 7.62
C VAL A 275 -6.59 2.65 8.98
N ILE A 276 -6.41 3.97 9.05
CA ILE A 276 -6.09 4.69 10.28
C ILE A 276 -7.35 5.42 10.74
N ALA A 277 -8.11 4.82 11.65
CA ALA A 277 -9.40 5.34 12.11
C ALA A 277 -9.75 4.78 13.49
N ASP A 278 -10.69 5.43 14.15
CA ASP A 278 -11.27 4.98 15.42
C ASP A 278 -12.74 4.60 15.21
N ASP A 279 -13.42 4.11 16.26
CA ASP A 279 -14.87 3.89 16.26
C ASP A 279 -15.36 3.11 15.02
N MET A 280 -14.58 2.13 14.55
CA MET A 280 -14.88 1.34 13.35
C MET A 280 -16.28 0.70 13.37
N PRO A 281 -16.82 0.21 14.52
CA PRO A 281 -18.20 -0.27 14.60
C PRO A 281 -19.27 0.80 14.25
N GLN A 282 -18.95 2.09 14.40
CA GLN A 282 -19.83 3.19 13.99
C GLN A 282 -19.69 3.56 12.50
N LYS A 283 -18.86 2.84 11.74
CA LYS A 283 -18.62 3.01 10.30
C LYS A 283 -19.05 1.75 9.53
N PRO A 284 -20.34 1.37 9.56
CA PRO A 284 -20.80 0.05 9.09
C PRO A 284 -20.53 -0.22 7.61
N GLU A 285 -20.68 0.77 6.73
CA GLU A 285 -20.39 0.59 5.30
C GLU A 285 -18.89 0.42 5.02
N LEU A 286 -18.02 1.13 5.74
CA LEU A 286 -16.57 0.93 5.65
C LEU A 286 -16.18 -0.47 6.13
N MET A 287 -16.72 -0.91 7.27
CA MET A 287 -16.50 -2.26 7.79
C MET A 287 -16.94 -3.35 6.81
N ARG A 288 -18.12 -3.18 6.20
CA ARG A 288 -18.62 -4.08 5.15
C ARG A 288 -17.67 -4.13 3.96
N VAL A 289 -17.22 -2.97 3.45
CA VAL A 289 -16.27 -2.90 2.33
C VAL A 289 -14.98 -3.63 2.68
N LEU A 290 -14.39 -3.38 3.84
CA LEU A 290 -13.15 -4.04 4.27
C LEU A 290 -13.31 -5.56 4.39
N GLN A 291 -14.43 -6.05 4.93
CA GLN A 291 -14.73 -7.47 5.01
C GLN A 291 -14.84 -8.11 3.61
N VAL A 292 -15.48 -7.42 2.68
CA VAL A 292 -15.68 -7.86 1.29
C VAL A 292 -14.35 -7.87 0.51
N LEU A 293 -13.45 -6.93 0.79
CA LEU A 293 -12.10 -6.88 0.21
C LEU A 293 -11.17 -7.95 0.79
N LYS A 294 -11.27 -8.24 2.09
CA LYS A 294 -10.54 -9.37 2.70
C LYS A 294 -10.84 -10.69 1.99
N GLN A 295 -12.09 -10.92 1.64
CA GLN A 295 -12.51 -12.12 0.90
C GLN A 295 -11.96 -12.18 -0.54
N ARG A 296 -11.43 -11.06 -1.05
CA ARG A 296 -10.78 -10.93 -2.37
C ARG A 296 -9.25 -10.87 -2.27
N ASN A 297 -8.68 -11.39 -1.17
CA ASN A 297 -7.25 -11.45 -0.90
C ASN A 297 -6.56 -10.07 -0.81
N ILE A 298 -7.33 -9.02 -0.48
CA ILE A 298 -6.75 -7.75 -0.08
C ILE A 298 -6.54 -7.80 1.42
N ASN A 299 -5.29 -7.60 1.83
CA ASN A 299 -4.93 -7.63 3.23
C ASN A 299 -5.32 -6.31 3.92
N VAL A 300 -5.91 -6.40 5.11
CA VAL A 300 -6.40 -5.22 5.85
C VAL A 300 -5.63 -5.10 7.17
N VAL A 301 -4.98 -3.97 7.35
CA VAL A 301 -4.32 -3.53 8.58
C VAL A 301 -5.09 -2.33 9.12
N VAL A 302 -5.33 -2.30 10.43
CA VAL A 302 -6.01 -1.18 11.07
C VAL A 302 -5.10 -0.53 12.10
N ALA A 303 -5.03 0.79 12.10
CA ALA A 303 -4.40 1.57 13.15
C ALA A 303 -5.46 2.42 13.86
N GLN A 304 -5.63 2.21 15.17
CA GLN A 304 -6.64 2.89 15.98
C GLN A 304 -5.98 3.57 17.18
N PRO A 305 -6.57 4.63 17.76
CA PRO A 305 -5.96 5.35 18.87
C PRO A 305 -6.09 4.58 20.20
N ASP A 306 -7.17 3.81 20.35
CA ASP A 306 -7.47 3.04 21.55
C ASP A 306 -6.79 1.67 21.58
N LYS A 307 -6.49 1.17 22.78
CA LYS A 307 -5.89 -0.16 22.97
C LYS A 307 -6.88 -1.31 22.86
N LEU A 308 -8.18 -1.03 22.95
CA LEU A 308 -9.23 -2.05 22.92
C LEU A 308 -9.63 -2.31 21.48
N VAL A 309 -9.39 -3.52 20.98
CA VAL A 309 -9.80 -3.91 19.62
C VAL A 309 -11.28 -4.33 19.62
N PRO A 310 -12.15 -3.67 18.84
CA PRO A 310 -13.53 -4.11 18.64
C PRO A 310 -13.63 -5.55 18.12
N ILE A 311 -14.62 -6.31 18.59
CA ILE A 311 -14.78 -7.74 18.24
C ILE A 311 -15.00 -7.92 16.74
N GLU A 312 -15.69 -6.96 16.13
CA GLU A 312 -16.02 -6.91 14.70
C GLU A 312 -14.77 -6.85 13.82
N LEU A 313 -13.66 -6.25 14.31
CA LEU A 313 -12.41 -6.17 13.57
C LEU A 313 -11.61 -7.47 13.57
N HIS A 314 -11.82 -8.37 14.54
CA HIS A 314 -11.03 -9.61 14.64
C HIS A 314 -11.08 -10.49 13.39
N ASN A 315 -12.21 -10.46 12.67
CA ASN A 315 -12.40 -11.24 11.45
C ASN A 315 -12.09 -10.44 10.18
N ILE A 316 -11.86 -9.13 10.27
CA ILE A 316 -11.61 -8.23 9.14
C ILE A 316 -10.12 -7.84 9.07
N ALA A 317 -9.55 -7.31 10.14
CA ALA A 317 -8.15 -6.95 10.17
C ALA A 317 -7.26 -8.21 10.29
N SER A 318 -6.12 -8.20 9.61
CA SER A 318 -5.04 -9.18 9.81
C SER A 318 -4.20 -8.84 11.03
N CYS A 319 -4.07 -7.54 11.31
CA CYS A 319 -3.47 -7.02 12.53
C CYS A 319 -4.03 -5.62 12.83
N VAL A 320 -3.99 -5.26 14.11
CA VAL A 320 -4.39 -3.95 14.61
C VAL A 320 -3.24 -3.35 15.39
N CYS A 321 -2.92 -2.07 15.19
CA CYS A 321 -1.86 -1.38 15.92
C CYS A 321 -2.31 -0.02 16.45
N LEU A 322 -1.52 0.56 17.38
CA LEU A 322 -1.79 1.91 17.88
C LEU A 322 -1.42 2.98 16.86
N SER A 323 -2.39 3.75 16.40
CA SER A 323 -2.20 4.87 15.49
C SER A 323 -1.25 5.93 16.07
N THR A 324 -1.36 6.20 17.37
CA THR A 324 -0.52 7.18 18.06
C THR A 324 0.97 6.83 18.02
N SER A 325 1.34 5.56 18.20
CA SER A 325 2.74 5.15 18.12
C SER A 325 3.23 5.00 16.68
N LEU A 326 2.34 4.56 15.78
CA LEU A 326 2.61 4.45 14.35
C LEU A 326 2.93 5.84 13.78
N LEU A 327 2.00 6.79 13.90
CA LEU A 327 2.13 8.13 13.32
C LEU A 327 3.24 8.95 13.95
N ALA A 328 3.45 8.82 15.27
CA ALA A 328 4.39 9.69 15.98
C ALA A 328 5.85 9.21 15.94
N ARG A 329 6.09 7.90 15.81
CA ARG A 329 7.42 7.30 16.02
C ARG A 329 7.77 6.20 15.02
N GLY A 330 6.88 5.92 14.08
CA GLY A 330 7.00 4.77 13.19
C GLY A 330 7.06 3.43 13.93
N LYS A 331 6.55 3.37 15.16
CA LYS A 331 6.49 2.14 15.96
C LYS A 331 5.09 1.55 15.85
N ALA A 332 4.95 0.44 15.13
CA ALA A 332 3.72 -0.33 15.10
C ALA A 332 3.56 -1.15 16.38
N THR A 333 2.92 -0.57 17.41
CA THR A 333 2.58 -1.32 18.62
C THR A 333 1.34 -2.16 18.33
N LEU A 334 1.55 -3.45 18.05
CA LEU A 334 0.46 -4.40 17.80
C LEU A 334 -0.44 -4.54 19.03
N LEU A 335 -1.74 -4.56 18.79
CA LEU A 335 -2.77 -4.80 19.80
C LEU A 335 -3.19 -6.27 19.77
N GLU A 336 -3.35 -6.86 20.95
CA GLU A 336 -3.78 -8.25 21.07
C GLU A 336 -5.23 -8.39 20.59
N VAL A 337 -5.38 -9.13 19.49
CA VAL A 337 -6.66 -9.63 19.00
C VAL A 337 -6.92 -10.95 19.73
N ASN A 338 -7.88 -10.98 20.66
CA ASN A 338 -8.16 -12.20 21.43
C ASN A 338 -8.58 -13.34 20.47
N PRO A 339 -7.79 -14.43 20.34
CA PRO A 339 -8.08 -15.50 19.40
C PRO A 339 -9.35 -16.30 19.76
N GLU A 340 -9.80 -16.28 21.01
CA GLU A 340 -11.06 -16.92 21.43
C GLU A 340 -12.30 -16.15 20.97
N ASN A 341 -12.16 -14.85 20.70
CA ASN A 341 -13.24 -13.99 20.18
C ASN A 341 -13.41 -14.09 18.65
N LYS A 342 -12.58 -14.88 17.95
CA LYS A 342 -12.76 -15.13 16.51
C LYS A 342 -14.13 -15.72 16.14
N ASN A 343 -14.82 -16.32 17.12
CA ASN A 343 -16.12 -16.98 16.95
C ASN A 343 -17.31 -16.24 17.59
N VAL A 344 -17.12 -15.07 18.19
CA VAL A 344 -18.25 -14.29 18.72
C VAL A 344 -18.79 -13.40 17.61
N LEU A 345 -19.60 -14.01 16.74
CA LEU A 345 -20.60 -13.24 16.02
C LEU A 345 -21.49 -12.60 17.10
N ASP A 346 -21.51 -11.28 17.20
CA ASP A 346 -22.71 -10.60 17.69
C ASP A 346 -23.67 -10.50 16.50
N PRO A 347 -24.70 -11.37 16.43
CA PRO A 347 -25.69 -11.34 15.36
C PRO A 347 -26.52 -10.06 15.34
N SER A 348 -26.36 -9.12 16.29
CA SER A 348 -27.14 -7.87 16.29
C SER A 348 -26.63 -6.80 15.33
N PHE A 349 -25.36 -6.84 14.92
CA PHE A 349 -24.84 -6.02 13.80
C PHE A 349 -25.10 -6.65 12.42
N LEU A 350 -25.56 -7.90 12.44
CA LEU A 350 -25.76 -8.78 11.33
C LEU A 350 -27.24 -9.19 11.30
N ASP A 351 -28.12 -8.29 10.86
CA ASP A 351 -29.34 -8.74 10.16
C ASP A 351 -28.95 -9.28 8.77
N ASP A 352 -28.03 -10.23 8.81
CA ASP A 352 -27.35 -10.97 7.76
C ASP A 352 -27.96 -12.38 7.69
N SER A 353 -29.18 -12.55 8.19
CA SER A 353 -30.00 -13.71 7.87
C SER A 353 -30.24 -13.86 6.36
N ALA A 354 -29.89 -12.82 5.58
CA ALA A 354 -30.00 -12.77 4.13
C ALA A 354 -28.67 -12.68 3.36
N VAL A 355 -27.48 -12.50 3.99
CA VAL A 355 -26.22 -12.57 3.22
C VAL A 355 -25.84 -14.03 3.04
N PRO A 356 -25.96 -14.59 1.83
CA PRO A 356 -25.73 -16.00 1.63
C PRO A 356 -24.26 -16.30 1.92
N LYS A 357 -24.02 -17.34 2.74
CA LYS A 357 -22.77 -18.10 2.70
C LYS A 357 -22.46 -18.38 1.23
N LYS A 358 -21.44 -17.69 0.71
CA LYS A 358 -21.21 -17.41 -0.73
C LYS A 358 -22.33 -16.56 -1.35
N LEU A 359 -22.08 -15.25 -1.52
CA LEU A 359 -22.37 -14.68 -2.83
C LEU A 359 -21.65 -15.60 -3.83
N LYS A 360 -22.37 -16.54 -4.45
CA LYS A 360 -21.96 -17.05 -5.75
C LYS A 360 -22.02 -15.82 -6.64
N LEU A 361 -20.91 -15.07 -6.68
CA LEU A 361 -20.65 -14.06 -7.70
C LEU A 361 -20.75 -14.80 -9.02
N THR A 362 -21.93 -14.73 -9.61
CA THR A 362 -22.22 -15.33 -10.90
C THR A 362 -21.47 -14.48 -11.91
N TYR A 363 -20.44 -15.05 -12.51
CA TYR A 363 -19.63 -14.38 -13.52
C TYR A 363 -20.49 -13.91 -14.70
N GLY A 364 -20.49 -12.61 -14.98
CA GLY A 364 -21.20 -12.09 -16.13
C GLY A 364 -21.04 -10.57 -16.31
N ASN A 365 -20.89 -10.19 -17.55
CA ASN A 365 -20.33 -8.89 -17.89
C ASN A 365 -21.40 -7.76 -17.91
N THR A 366 -22.51 -7.89 -17.17
CA THR A 366 -23.52 -6.82 -17.00
C THR A 366 -24.09 -6.80 -15.56
N GLY A 367 -24.04 -5.65 -14.91
CA GLY A 367 -24.68 -5.35 -13.62
C GLY A 367 -25.71 -4.23 -13.78
N VAL A 368 -26.86 -4.37 -13.12
CA VAL A 368 -27.97 -3.42 -13.23
C VAL A 368 -28.27 -2.86 -11.85
N PHE A 369 -28.21 -1.54 -11.72
CA PHE A 369 -28.37 -0.81 -10.48
C PHE A 369 -29.53 0.17 -10.64
N TRP A 370 -30.59 -0.05 -9.87
CA TRP A 370 -31.90 0.55 -10.11
C TRP A 370 -32.31 1.41 -8.93
N ASP A 371 -32.44 2.70 -9.18
CA ASP A 371 -32.96 3.65 -8.21
C ASP A 371 -34.50 3.61 -8.22
N THR A 372 -35.14 3.14 -7.15
CA THR A 372 -36.60 3.02 -7.10
C THR A 372 -37.31 4.29 -6.63
N LYS A 373 -36.56 5.34 -6.23
CA LYS A 373 -37.15 6.63 -5.85
C LYS A 373 -37.90 7.27 -7.02
N ASP A 374 -37.25 7.25 -8.19
CA ASP A 374 -37.74 7.95 -9.37
C ASP A 374 -38.03 7.03 -10.58
N CYS A 375 -37.73 5.74 -10.46
CA CYS A 375 -38.07 4.71 -11.45
C CYS A 375 -38.97 3.65 -10.80
N PRO A 376 -39.94 3.07 -11.54
CA PRO A 376 -40.81 2.04 -10.99
C PRO A 376 -40.00 0.86 -10.43
N ASN A 377 -40.38 0.36 -9.25
CA ASN A 377 -39.73 -0.79 -8.66
C ASN A 377 -39.86 -2.00 -9.61
N PRO A 378 -38.75 -2.70 -9.95
CA PRO A 378 -38.79 -3.87 -10.82
C PRO A 378 -39.77 -4.97 -10.34
N ASN A 379 -39.95 -5.13 -9.03
CA ASN A 379 -40.93 -6.08 -8.46
C ASN A 379 -42.38 -5.70 -8.77
N ALA A 380 -42.68 -4.41 -8.94
CA ALA A 380 -44.02 -3.92 -9.25
C ALA A 380 -44.39 -4.12 -10.73
N LEU A 381 -43.44 -4.53 -11.57
CA LEU A 381 -43.67 -4.77 -12.99
C LEU A 381 -44.40 -6.11 -13.27
N GLU A 382 -44.63 -6.96 -12.26
CA GLU A 382 -45.19 -8.33 -12.38
C GLU A 382 -44.45 -9.22 -13.41
N VAL A 383 -43.21 -8.87 -13.79
CA VAL A 383 -42.35 -9.65 -14.69
C VAL A 383 -41.29 -10.41 -13.92
N ASP A 384 -41.03 -11.65 -14.33
CA ASP A 384 -39.93 -12.44 -13.77
C ASP A 384 -38.55 -11.89 -14.19
N PHE A 385 -37.51 -12.25 -13.44
CA PHE A 385 -36.12 -11.85 -13.72
C PHE A 385 -35.72 -12.17 -15.17
N CYS A 386 -36.18 -13.31 -15.71
CA CYS A 386 -35.91 -13.75 -17.07
C CYS A 386 -36.44 -12.76 -18.12
N SER A 387 -37.60 -12.16 -17.88
CA SER A 387 -38.21 -11.19 -18.78
C SER A 387 -37.43 -9.87 -18.76
N ILE A 388 -37.00 -9.40 -17.58
CA ILE A 388 -36.18 -8.19 -17.46
C ILE A 388 -34.80 -8.42 -18.11
N ASP A 389 -34.14 -9.55 -17.82
CA ASP A 389 -32.87 -9.95 -18.45
C ASP A 389 -32.98 -10.01 -19.97
N LYS A 390 -34.07 -10.56 -20.51
CA LYS A 390 -34.32 -10.61 -21.95
C LYS A 390 -34.46 -9.21 -22.56
N SER A 391 -35.22 -8.32 -21.92
CA SER A 391 -35.38 -6.93 -22.39
C SER A 391 -34.06 -6.17 -22.38
N ILE A 392 -33.27 -6.31 -21.30
CA ILE A 392 -31.95 -5.70 -21.19
C ILE A 392 -31.01 -6.22 -22.28
N LYS A 393 -31.00 -7.54 -22.53
CA LYS A 393 -30.20 -8.14 -23.61
C LYS A 393 -30.57 -7.60 -25.00
N LEU A 394 -31.86 -7.42 -25.28
CA LEU A 394 -32.32 -6.83 -26.54
C LEU A 394 -31.88 -5.36 -26.67
N GLY A 395 -32.00 -4.58 -25.60
CA GLY A 395 -31.53 -3.20 -25.56
C GLY A 395 -30.03 -3.09 -25.80
N LEU A 396 -29.24 -3.90 -25.09
CA LEU A 396 -27.77 -3.99 -25.26
C LEU A 396 -27.37 -4.35 -26.70
N ALA A 397 -28.03 -5.34 -27.30
CA ALA A 397 -27.77 -5.73 -28.69
C ALA A 397 -28.04 -4.59 -29.69
N SER A 398 -29.07 -3.76 -29.45
CA SER A 398 -29.39 -2.62 -30.32
C SER A 398 -28.34 -1.50 -30.28
N MET A 399 -27.56 -1.41 -29.21
CA MET A 399 -26.48 -0.42 -29.02
C MET A 399 -25.12 -0.93 -29.51
N ASP A 400 -25.07 -2.06 -30.21
CA ASP A 400 -23.83 -2.82 -30.52
C ASP A 400 -23.01 -3.16 -29.26
N LYS A 401 -23.66 -3.16 -28.09
CA LYS A 401 -23.10 -3.61 -26.83
C LYS A 401 -23.48 -5.08 -26.65
N SER A 402 -22.77 -5.99 -27.31
CA SER A 402 -23.13 -7.41 -27.27
C SER A 402 -22.36 -8.20 -26.20
N GLY A 403 -22.99 -9.27 -25.68
CA GLY A 403 -22.24 -10.44 -25.23
C GLY A 403 -22.11 -10.69 -23.71
N SER A 404 -23.07 -10.28 -22.90
CA SER A 404 -22.93 -10.35 -21.45
C SER A 404 -24.19 -10.89 -20.77
N ARG A 405 -24.02 -11.90 -19.91
CA ARG A 405 -25.08 -12.38 -19.01
C ARG A 405 -25.35 -11.31 -17.95
N VAL A 406 -26.62 -10.93 -17.74
CA VAL A 406 -26.99 -10.11 -16.57
C VAL A 406 -26.69 -10.94 -15.33
N THR A 407 -25.80 -10.44 -14.48
CA THR A 407 -25.35 -11.13 -13.27
C THR A 407 -26.25 -10.88 -12.10
N SER A 408 -26.61 -9.61 -11.97
CA SER A 408 -27.38 -9.08 -10.89
C SER A 408 -28.23 -7.93 -11.40
N ILE A 409 -29.43 -7.85 -10.85
CA ILE A 409 -30.21 -6.62 -10.78
C ILE A 409 -30.25 -6.27 -9.29
N SER A 410 -30.00 -5.02 -8.95
CA SER A 410 -30.06 -4.52 -7.58
C SER A 410 -30.94 -3.28 -7.59
N ALA A 411 -32.05 -3.31 -6.86
CA ALA A 411 -32.98 -2.19 -6.72
C ALA A 411 -32.87 -1.60 -5.33
N TYR A 412 -32.73 -0.28 -5.27
CA TYR A 412 -32.41 0.46 -4.07
C TYR A 412 -33.56 1.38 -3.72
N ASP A 413 -34.15 1.18 -2.54
CA ASP A 413 -35.33 1.91 -2.06
C ASP A 413 -34.98 3.07 -1.12
N ASP A 414 -35.83 4.09 -1.08
CA ASP A 414 -35.73 5.26 -0.17
C ASP A 414 -35.73 4.91 1.34
N GLY A 415 -36.06 3.67 1.69
CA GLY A 415 -36.06 3.17 3.07
C GLY A 415 -34.79 2.44 3.49
N GLY A 416 -33.74 2.44 2.65
CA GLY A 416 -32.53 1.67 2.94
C GLY A 416 -32.68 0.18 2.60
N ASN A 417 -33.71 -0.22 1.87
CA ASN A 417 -33.84 -1.62 1.45
C ASN A 417 -33.23 -1.81 0.06
N ILE A 418 -32.56 -2.93 -0.13
CA ILE A 418 -31.98 -3.33 -1.41
C ILE A 418 -32.59 -4.68 -1.78
N SER A 419 -33.27 -4.76 -2.91
CA SER A 419 -33.68 -6.03 -3.52
C SER A 419 -32.62 -6.45 -4.52
N VAL A 420 -32.04 -7.65 -4.35
CA VAL A 420 -31.02 -8.17 -5.28
C VAL A 420 -31.53 -9.45 -5.93
N TRP A 421 -31.47 -9.52 -7.26
CA TRP A 421 -31.79 -10.69 -8.06
C TRP A 421 -30.55 -11.19 -8.80
N ASN A 422 -30.12 -12.43 -8.58
CA ASN A 422 -28.86 -12.98 -9.10
C ASN A 422 -29.04 -14.13 -10.10
N GLY A 423 -30.00 -14.02 -11.03
CA GLY A 423 -30.28 -15.08 -12.02
C GLY A 423 -31.07 -16.29 -11.48
N GLY A 424 -31.65 -16.17 -10.28
CA GLY A 424 -32.65 -17.07 -9.72
C GLY A 424 -34.02 -16.39 -9.60
N THR A 425 -35.05 -17.13 -9.14
CA THR A 425 -36.39 -16.59 -8.88
C THR A 425 -36.51 -15.79 -7.59
N ASP A 426 -35.59 -16.02 -6.65
CA ASP A 426 -35.71 -15.49 -5.29
C ASP A 426 -34.92 -14.19 -5.16
N ALA A 427 -35.60 -13.10 -4.79
CA ALA A 427 -34.99 -11.83 -4.47
C ALA A 427 -34.46 -11.86 -3.03
N ILE A 428 -33.24 -11.36 -2.83
CA ILE A 428 -32.66 -11.17 -1.50
C ILE A 428 -32.92 -9.74 -1.08
N MET A 429 -33.58 -9.55 0.06
CA MET A 429 -33.74 -8.24 0.68
C MET A 429 -32.59 -8.00 1.65
N VAL A 430 -31.87 -6.89 1.46
CA VAL A 430 -30.80 -6.44 2.34
C VAL A 430 -31.18 -5.08 2.89
N SER A 431 -31.22 -4.93 4.21
CA SER A 431 -31.39 -3.63 4.83
C SER A 431 -30.04 -2.92 4.98
N HIS A 432 -30.02 -1.62 4.69
CA HIS A 432 -28.90 -0.72 4.89
C HIS A 432 -29.39 0.55 5.57
N LYS A 433 -28.52 1.16 6.39
CA LYS A 433 -28.74 2.47 6.98
C LYS A 433 -27.78 3.44 6.32
N GLY A 434 -28.29 4.43 5.60
CA GLY A 434 -27.46 5.42 4.93
C GLY A 434 -28.13 6.02 3.71
N ASP A 435 -27.35 6.81 2.97
CA ASP A 435 -27.79 7.36 1.70
C ASP A 435 -27.80 6.27 0.61
N ARG A 436 -28.90 6.23 -0.13
CA ARG A 436 -29.17 5.23 -1.17
C ARG A 436 -28.12 5.28 -2.30
N LEU A 437 -27.82 6.48 -2.80
CA LEU A 437 -26.90 6.65 -3.94
C LEU A 437 -25.48 6.32 -3.52
N LYS A 438 -25.07 6.75 -2.33
CA LYS A 438 -23.79 6.35 -1.72
C LYS A 438 -23.66 4.85 -1.61
N ARG A 439 -24.70 4.15 -1.14
CA ARG A 439 -24.71 2.70 -1.08
C ARG A 439 -24.62 2.05 -2.47
N MET A 440 -25.39 2.57 -3.43
CA MET A 440 -25.38 2.11 -4.82
C MET A 440 -23.99 2.28 -5.47
N ALA A 441 -23.30 3.40 -5.25
CA ALA A 441 -21.94 3.64 -5.77
C ALA A 441 -20.95 2.58 -5.28
N LEU A 442 -20.94 2.28 -3.97
CA LEU A 442 -20.05 1.26 -3.41
C LEU A 442 -20.34 -0.12 -3.99
N ASP A 443 -21.61 -0.47 -4.19
CA ASP A 443 -21.99 -1.76 -4.78
C ASP A 443 -21.65 -1.84 -6.29
N ILE A 444 -21.73 -0.73 -7.04
CA ILE A 444 -21.26 -0.62 -8.42
C ILE A 444 -19.75 -0.89 -8.49
N LEU A 445 -18.95 -0.26 -7.62
CA LEU A 445 -17.50 -0.46 -7.56
C LEU A 445 -17.13 -1.89 -7.17
N LEU A 446 -17.82 -2.46 -6.19
CA LEU A 446 -17.66 -3.87 -5.80
C LEU A 446 -17.99 -4.83 -6.95
N TRP A 447 -19.06 -4.57 -7.68
CA TRP A 447 -19.40 -5.34 -8.89
C TRP A 447 -18.32 -5.20 -9.96
N ALA A 448 -17.78 -4.00 -10.16
CA ALA A 448 -16.72 -3.75 -11.14
C ALA A 448 -15.42 -4.49 -10.79
N LEU A 449 -15.09 -4.63 -9.50
CA LEU A 449 -13.94 -5.43 -9.03
C LEU A 449 -14.02 -6.89 -9.48
N ASP A 450 -15.22 -7.46 -9.56
CA ASP A 450 -15.45 -8.86 -9.94
C ASP A 450 -15.59 -9.07 -11.45
N ASN A 451 -15.72 -7.98 -12.21
CA ASN A 451 -15.99 -7.98 -13.64
C ASN A 451 -14.98 -7.14 -14.41
N ARG A 452 -13.69 -7.20 -14.05
CA ARG A 452 -12.67 -6.35 -14.69
C ARG A 452 -12.39 -6.76 -16.13
N VAL A 453 -12.10 -5.77 -16.97
CA VAL A 453 -11.68 -5.98 -18.37
C VAL A 453 -10.35 -6.74 -18.39
N GLY A 454 -10.26 -7.79 -19.20
CA GLY A 454 -9.04 -8.61 -19.34
C GLY A 454 -8.90 -9.76 -18.34
N GLN A 455 -9.83 -9.90 -17.38
CA GLN A 455 -9.84 -11.02 -16.43
C GLN A 455 -10.16 -12.38 -17.07
N TYR A 456 -10.74 -12.39 -18.28
CA TYR A 456 -11.15 -13.61 -18.97
C TYR A 456 -10.39 -13.80 -20.29
N PRO A 457 -9.85 -15.00 -20.57
CA PRO A 457 -9.06 -15.29 -21.76
C PRO A 457 -9.86 -15.30 -23.08
N ILE A 458 -11.19 -15.14 -23.03
CA ILE A 458 -12.07 -15.23 -24.20
C ILE A 458 -12.78 -13.88 -24.42
N GLY A 459 -12.18 -13.04 -25.27
CA GLY A 459 -12.82 -11.90 -25.93
C GLY A 459 -12.69 -10.55 -25.21
N HIS A 460 -12.46 -9.51 -26.00
CA HIS A 460 -12.45 -8.09 -25.60
C HIS A 460 -13.86 -7.56 -25.23
N ARG A 461 -14.64 -8.32 -24.44
CA ARG A 461 -15.99 -7.89 -24.06
C ARG A 461 -15.91 -6.97 -22.84
N GLN A 462 -16.32 -5.73 -23.05
CA GLN A 462 -16.40 -4.72 -22.02
C GLN A 462 -17.57 -5.00 -21.06
N PRO A 463 -17.36 -4.88 -19.73
CA PRO A 463 -18.42 -4.96 -18.73
C PRO A 463 -19.44 -3.83 -18.93
N ASN A 464 -20.71 -4.09 -18.68
CA ASN A 464 -21.77 -3.10 -18.76
C ASN A 464 -22.28 -2.77 -17.35
N VAL A 465 -22.21 -1.51 -16.97
CA VAL A 465 -22.86 -0.97 -15.77
C VAL A 465 -24.10 -0.24 -16.25
N ILE A 466 -25.28 -0.77 -15.93
CA ILE A 466 -26.55 -0.12 -16.23
C ILE A 466 -27.05 0.57 -14.97
N VAL A 467 -27.18 1.89 -15.00
CA VAL A 467 -27.79 2.67 -13.91
C VAL A 467 -29.16 3.14 -14.37
N VAL A 468 -30.21 2.66 -13.71
CA VAL A 468 -31.59 3.07 -13.97
C VAL A 468 -32.00 4.11 -12.94
N SER A 469 -31.98 5.37 -13.32
CA SER A 469 -32.35 6.49 -12.44
C SER A 469 -32.81 7.68 -13.27
N LYS A 470 -33.70 8.49 -12.70
CA LYS A 470 -34.22 9.71 -13.32
C LYS A 470 -33.30 10.91 -13.14
N ASN A 471 -32.58 10.97 -12.02
CA ASN A 471 -31.75 12.12 -11.66
C ASN A 471 -30.49 11.67 -10.92
N LEU A 472 -29.36 11.71 -11.63
CA LEU A 472 -28.05 11.31 -11.10
C LEU A 472 -27.14 12.50 -10.83
N SER A 473 -27.53 13.72 -11.22
CA SER A 473 -26.66 14.90 -11.11
C SER A 473 -26.64 15.55 -9.73
N GLU A 474 -27.37 14.98 -8.75
CA GLU A 474 -27.41 15.52 -7.38
C GLU A 474 -26.23 15.05 -6.51
N ASP A 475 -25.55 13.96 -6.87
CA ASP A 475 -24.41 13.41 -6.13
C ASP A 475 -23.14 13.40 -7.00
N GLU A 476 -22.22 14.33 -6.70
CA GLU A 476 -20.98 14.52 -7.45
C GLU A 476 -20.04 13.30 -7.35
N ASP A 477 -19.98 12.66 -6.18
CA ASP A 477 -19.12 11.48 -5.94
C ASP A 477 -19.64 10.26 -6.69
N PHE A 478 -20.97 10.12 -6.80
CA PHE A 478 -21.60 9.11 -7.63
C PHE A 478 -21.25 9.28 -9.11
N VAL A 479 -21.34 10.51 -9.63
CA VAL A 479 -20.99 10.81 -11.04
C VAL A 479 -19.50 10.56 -11.30
N LYS A 480 -18.61 11.00 -10.41
CA LYS A 480 -17.16 10.73 -10.49
C LYS A 480 -16.88 9.22 -10.54
N THR A 481 -17.58 8.44 -9.74
CA THR A 481 -17.47 6.97 -9.71
C THR A 481 -17.79 6.36 -11.06
N LEU A 482 -18.89 6.79 -11.70
CA LEU A 482 -19.26 6.31 -13.03
C LEU A 482 -18.26 6.76 -14.11
N HIS A 483 -17.77 8.00 -14.04
CA HIS A 483 -16.75 8.50 -14.95
C HIS A 483 -15.45 7.69 -14.84
N TYR A 484 -15.01 7.37 -13.62
CA TYR A 484 -13.85 6.53 -13.37
C TYR A 484 -14.00 5.15 -14.02
N LEU A 485 -15.17 4.51 -13.93
CA LEU A 485 -15.42 3.21 -14.58
C LEU A 485 -15.44 3.29 -16.11
N SER A 486 -15.98 4.38 -16.68
CA SER A 486 -15.93 4.63 -18.12
C SER A 486 -14.48 4.68 -18.62
N GLY A 487 -13.60 5.37 -17.88
CA GLY A 487 -12.15 5.40 -18.15
C GLY A 487 -11.47 4.02 -18.11
N ARG A 488 -12.06 3.03 -17.43
CA ARG A 488 -11.58 1.63 -17.35
C ARG A 488 -12.27 0.69 -18.33
N GLN A 489 -12.79 1.23 -19.44
CA GLN A 489 -13.44 0.47 -20.50
C GLN A 489 -14.69 -0.31 -20.03
N CYS A 490 -15.35 0.14 -18.96
CA CYS A 490 -16.72 -0.29 -18.66
C CYS A 490 -17.69 0.53 -19.50
N ASN A 491 -18.68 -0.12 -20.10
CA ASN A 491 -19.80 0.57 -20.71
C ASN A 491 -20.75 1.05 -19.60
N VAL A 492 -20.74 2.34 -19.31
CA VAL A 492 -21.73 2.96 -18.42
C VAL A 492 -22.95 3.35 -19.26
N ILE A 493 -24.12 2.81 -18.89
CA ILE A 493 -25.37 2.96 -19.63
C ILE A 493 -26.44 3.48 -18.68
N PHE A 494 -27.13 4.54 -19.07
CA PHE A 494 -28.22 5.11 -18.29
C PHE A 494 -29.58 4.66 -18.82
N GLY A 495 -30.38 4.07 -17.93
CA GLY A 495 -31.80 3.84 -18.17
C GLY A 495 -32.60 4.97 -17.54
N VAL A 496 -33.23 5.80 -18.38
CA VAL A 496 -34.04 6.93 -17.93
C VAL A 496 -35.51 6.65 -18.25
N PRO A 497 -36.47 6.94 -17.35
CA PRO A 497 -37.89 6.80 -17.65
C PRO A 497 -38.29 7.64 -18.88
N ASP A 498 -39.18 7.12 -19.73
CA ASP A 498 -39.63 7.72 -21.01
C ASP A 498 -40.17 9.16 -20.89
N GLU A 499 -40.49 9.62 -19.68
CA GLU A 499 -40.99 10.96 -19.38
C GLU A 499 -39.89 12.03 -19.29
N VAL A 500 -38.60 11.67 -19.35
CA VAL A 500 -37.48 12.61 -19.23
C VAL A 500 -36.76 12.79 -20.57
N LYS A 501 -36.78 14.02 -21.08
CA LYS A 501 -35.93 14.43 -22.21
C LYS A 501 -34.47 14.30 -21.78
N ILE A 502 -33.72 13.47 -22.50
CA ILE A 502 -32.27 13.32 -22.37
C ILE A 502 -31.61 14.69 -22.50
N VAL A 503 -31.07 15.22 -21.41
CA VAL A 503 -30.02 16.23 -21.46
C VAL A 503 -28.73 15.44 -21.56
N SER A 504 -28.02 15.60 -22.66
CA SER A 504 -26.73 14.95 -22.91
C SER A 504 -25.75 15.29 -21.78
N PHE A 505 -25.25 14.29 -21.07
CA PHE A 505 -24.10 14.42 -20.18
C PHE A 505 -23.01 13.44 -20.66
N LEU A 506 -21.81 14.01 -20.82
CA LEU A 506 -20.62 13.43 -21.45
C LEU A 506 -19.97 12.33 -20.60
#